data_AF-A0A9P6TXQ4-F1
#
_entry.id   AF-A0A9P6TXQ4-F1
#
_cell.length_a   1.000
_cell.length_b   1.000
_cell.length_c   1.000
_cell.angle_alpha   90.00
_cell.angle_beta   90.00
_cell.angle_gamma   90.00
#
_symmetry.space_group_name_H-M   'P 1'
#
loop_
_entity.id
_entity.type
_entity.pdbx_description
1 polymer ?
#
loop_
_entity_poly.entity_id
_entity_poly.type
_entity_poly.pdbx_seq_one_letter_code
_entity_poly.pdbx_strand_id
1 'polypeptide(L)'
;MCECLSDNVVSYNKIVLVLDDDPCLEKSVTTRTRDEAADQAFAEASQHLQGIRTRVTAGQRWPGRNAEKLFNAALKRSFRMTNGQRVQLAQFLNGLDVSWVAFQAPYEADTEIAQRCENADVVVSTDSDLLGYANVTQLVRVIRGETYGI
;
A
#
# COMPACT_ATOMS: atom_id res chain seq x y z
N MET A 1 8.43 -26.77 46.00
CA MET A 1 8.70 -27.20 44.62
C MET A 1 7.38 -27.52 43.95
N CYS A 2 6.86 -26.57 43.16
CA CYS A 2 5.83 -26.85 42.17
C CYS A 2 6.15 -25.92 41.00
N GLU A 3 6.89 -26.48 40.05
CA GLU A 3 7.29 -25.86 38.80
C GLU A 3 6.18 -26.04 37.76
N CYS A 4 6.16 -25.09 36.82
CA CYS A 4 5.59 -25.19 35.47
C CYS A 4 4.06 -25.07 35.31
N LEU A 5 3.58 -23.82 35.22
CA LEU A 5 2.65 -23.37 34.17
C LEU A 5 2.93 -21.88 33.85
N SER A 6 4.17 -21.53 33.57
CA SER A 6 4.47 -20.39 32.70
C SER A 6 4.48 -20.90 31.26
N ASP A 7 4.09 -20.05 30.31
CA ASP A 7 4.34 -20.19 28.87
C ASP A 7 3.23 -20.79 27.99
N ASN A 8 1.98 -20.40 28.23
CA ASN A 8 0.97 -20.34 27.16
C ASN A 8 0.49 -18.91 26.89
N VAL A 9 1.42 -17.95 26.90
CA VAL A 9 1.19 -16.70 26.17
C VAL A 9 1.45 -17.05 24.72
N VAL A 10 0.41 -17.47 24.00
CA VAL A 10 0.56 -17.63 22.56
C VAL A 10 0.79 -16.23 21.98
N SER A 11 2.03 -15.97 21.60
CA SER A 11 2.48 -14.70 21.02
C SER A 11 1.93 -14.57 19.59
N TYR A 12 0.61 -14.43 19.45
CA TYR A 12 -0.07 -14.22 18.17
C TYR A 12 -0.25 -12.73 17.90
N ASN A 13 0.83 -11.99 17.69
CA ASN A 13 0.71 -10.67 17.05
C ASN A 13 1.91 -10.38 16.15
N LYS A 14 2.32 -11.37 15.36
CA LYS A 14 3.29 -11.14 14.29
C LYS A 14 2.54 -10.52 13.11
N ILE A 15 2.86 -9.28 12.77
CA ILE A 15 2.31 -8.61 11.60
C ILE A 15 3.22 -8.90 10.43
N VAL A 16 2.68 -9.57 9.41
CA VAL A 16 3.42 -9.87 8.17
C VAL A 16 2.97 -8.90 7.09
N LEU A 17 3.89 -8.05 6.64
CA LEU A 17 3.67 -7.18 5.49
C LEU A 17 4.28 -7.83 4.25
N VAL A 18 3.46 -8.10 3.24
CA VAL A 18 3.94 -8.61 1.95
C VAL A 18 3.88 -7.47 0.94
N LEU A 19 5.00 -7.20 0.28
CA LEU A 19 5.16 -6.14 -0.71
C LEU A 19 5.33 -6.77 -2.10
N ASP A 20 4.62 -6.23 -3.09
CA ASP A 20 4.82 -6.58 -4.50
C ASP A 20 6.26 -6.30 -4.91
N ASP A 21 6.75 -7.05 -5.89
CA ASP A 21 7.95 -6.74 -6.66
C ASP A 21 7.53 -6.25 -8.06
N ASP A 22 8.34 -6.53 -9.08
CA ASP A 22 7.97 -6.24 -10.46
C ASP A 22 6.78 -7.10 -10.89
N PRO A 23 5.82 -6.54 -11.64
CA PRO A 23 4.59 -7.25 -11.99
C PRO A 23 4.87 -8.46 -12.88
N CYS A 24 3.98 -9.46 -12.82
CA CYS A 24 4.05 -10.58 -13.74
C CYS A 24 3.78 -10.14 -15.20
N LEU A 25 4.26 -10.92 -16.17
CA LEU A 25 4.15 -10.59 -17.60
C LEU A 25 2.70 -10.36 -18.05
N GLU A 26 1.75 -11.09 -17.48
CA GLU A 26 0.32 -10.99 -17.80
C GLU A 26 -0.29 -9.65 -17.39
N LYS A 27 0.22 -9.03 -16.32
CA LYS A 27 -0.22 -7.73 -15.80
C LYS A 27 0.56 -6.55 -16.41
N SER A 28 1.56 -6.79 -17.24
CA SER A 28 2.45 -5.75 -17.80
C SER A 28 1.71 -4.60 -18.51
N VAL A 29 0.65 -4.90 -19.27
CA VAL A 29 -0.15 -3.88 -19.96
C VAL A 29 -0.90 -3.00 -18.95
N THR A 30 -1.55 -3.62 -17.96
CA THR A 30 -2.29 -2.92 -16.91
C THR A 30 -1.36 -2.05 -16.07
N THR A 31 -0.16 -2.54 -15.74
CA THR A 31 0.86 -1.75 -15.05
C THR A 31 1.27 -0.55 -15.87
N ARG A 32 1.59 -0.73 -17.16
CA ARG A 32 1.96 0.38 -18.05
C ARG A 32 0.86 1.44 -18.12
N THR A 33 -0.39 1.04 -18.25
CA THR A 33 -1.53 1.99 -18.26
C THR A 33 -1.66 2.75 -16.94
N ARG A 34 -1.39 2.11 -15.80
CA ARG A 34 -1.36 2.79 -14.49
C ARG A 34 -0.20 3.78 -14.40
N ASP A 35 0.97 3.44 -14.93
CA ASP A 35 2.13 4.33 -14.98
C ASP A 35 1.88 5.55 -15.85
N GLU A 36 1.33 5.35 -17.05
CA GLU A 36 0.92 6.43 -17.96
C GLU A 36 -0.11 7.36 -17.30
N ALA A 37 -1.10 6.80 -16.60
CA ALA A 37 -2.09 7.59 -15.87
C ALA A 37 -1.48 8.37 -14.70
N ALA A 38 -0.51 7.79 -13.98
CA ALA A 38 0.20 8.45 -12.90
C ALA A 38 1.08 9.60 -13.42
N ASP A 39 1.76 9.41 -14.55
CA ASP A 39 2.57 10.44 -15.20
C ASP A 39 1.70 11.59 -15.74
N GLN A 40 0.53 11.28 -16.31
CA GLN A 40 -0.43 12.30 -16.71
C GLN A 40 -0.95 13.10 -15.49
N ALA A 41 -1.26 12.43 -14.38
CA ALA A 41 -1.65 13.09 -13.15
C ALA A 41 -0.52 13.96 -12.56
N PHE A 42 0.74 13.53 -12.69
CA PHE A 42 1.89 14.31 -12.28
C PHE A 42 2.05 15.58 -13.12
N ALA A 43 1.85 15.48 -14.44
CA ALA A 43 1.85 16.63 -15.33
C ALA A 43 0.73 17.62 -14.96
N GLU A 44 -0.48 17.14 -14.66
CA GLU A 44 -1.60 17.95 -14.19
C GLU A 44 -1.27 18.67 -12.86
N ALA A 45 -0.71 17.94 -11.89
CA ALA A 45 -0.27 18.53 -10.61
C ALA A 45 0.80 19.61 -10.83
N SER A 46 1.74 19.35 -11.74
CA SER A 46 2.80 20.31 -12.10
C SER A 46 2.24 21.57 -12.73
N GLN A 47 1.25 21.46 -13.63
CA GLN A 47 0.58 22.61 -14.24
C GLN A 47 -0.17 23.44 -13.18
N HIS A 48 -0.88 22.79 -12.26
CA HIS A 48 -1.53 23.49 -11.14
C HIS A 48 -0.51 24.23 -10.27
N LEU A 49 0.61 23.59 -9.95
CA LEU A 49 1.68 24.21 -9.17
C LEU A 49 2.31 25.40 -9.89
N GLN A 50 2.54 25.30 -11.20
CA GLN A 50 3.04 26.43 -12.00
C GLN A 50 2.04 27.58 -12.02
N GLY A 51 0.75 27.31 -12.20
CA GLY A 51 -0.30 28.33 -12.12
C GLY A 51 -0.33 29.04 -10.76
N ILE A 52 -0.17 28.28 -9.66
CA ILE A 52 -0.02 28.85 -8.31
C ILE A 52 1.23 29.74 -8.25
N ARG A 53 2.37 29.25 -8.73
CA ARG A 53 3.65 29.97 -8.73
C ARG A 53 3.55 31.29 -9.49
N THR A 54 2.99 31.30 -10.71
CA THR A 54 2.85 32.51 -11.54
C THR A 54 2.04 33.60 -10.82
N ARG A 55 0.95 33.21 -10.15
CA ARG A 55 0.12 34.16 -9.38
C ARG A 55 0.88 34.78 -8.23
N VAL A 56 1.57 33.94 -7.45
CA VAL A 56 2.40 34.39 -6.31
C VAL A 56 3.48 35.36 -6.80
N THR A 57 4.18 35.04 -7.90
CA THR A 57 5.20 35.92 -8.47
C THR A 57 4.64 37.24 -9.02
N ALA A 58 3.39 37.25 -9.48
CA ALA A 58 2.70 38.44 -9.95
C ALA A 58 2.08 39.28 -8.81
N GLY A 59 2.36 38.96 -7.54
CA GLY A 59 1.78 39.64 -6.37
C GLY A 59 0.27 39.41 -6.21
N GLN A 60 -0.29 38.42 -6.92
CA GLN A 60 -1.71 38.10 -6.84
C GLN A 60 -1.99 37.24 -5.61
N ARG A 61 -3.21 37.35 -5.08
CA ARG A 61 -3.65 36.53 -3.96
C ARG A 61 -3.54 35.03 -4.29
N TRP A 62 -3.09 34.26 -3.29
CA TRP A 62 -3.09 32.80 -3.28
C TRP A 62 -4.44 32.27 -3.78
N PRO A 63 -4.46 31.28 -4.70
CA PRO A 63 -5.71 30.79 -5.24
C PRO A 63 -6.55 30.12 -4.15
N GLY A 64 -7.88 30.21 -4.28
CA GLY A 64 -8.81 29.70 -3.28
C GLY A 64 -8.72 28.18 -3.11
N ARG A 65 -9.39 27.66 -2.06
CA ARG A 65 -9.40 26.23 -1.67
C ARG A 65 -9.65 25.24 -2.82
N ASN A 66 -10.38 25.64 -3.86
CA ASN A 66 -10.64 24.76 -5.01
C ASN A 66 -9.37 24.43 -5.80
N ALA A 67 -8.45 25.39 -5.98
CA ALA A 67 -7.19 25.14 -6.68
C ALA A 67 -6.28 24.19 -5.88
N GLU A 68 -6.23 24.38 -4.56
CA GLU A 68 -5.50 23.48 -3.65
C GLU A 68 -6.07 22.05 -3.71
N LYS A 69 -7.41 21.91 -3.72
CA LYS A 69 -8.06 20.60 -3.85
C LYS A 69 -7.69 19.90 -5.17
N LEU A 70 -7.71 20.63 -6.29
CA LEU A 70 -7.34 20.07 -7.60
C LEU A 70 -5.88 19.64 -7.63
N PHE A 71 -4.97 20.48 -7.15
CA PHE A 71 -3.55 20.15 -7.01
C PHE A 71 -3.34 18.89 -6.16
N ASN A 72 -3.93 18.84 -4.96
CA ASN A 72 -3.80 17.71 -4.05
C ASN A 72 -4.42 16.43 -4.63
N ALA A 73 -5.53 16.53 -5.36
CA ALA A 73 -6.17 15.39 -6.02
C ALA A 73 -5.29 14.82 -7.15
N ALA A 74 -4.69 15.68 -7.97
CA ALA A 74 -3.75 15.28 -9.01
C ALA A 74 -2.48 14.66 -8.39
N LEU A 75 -1.92 15.29 -7.36
CA LEU A 75 -0.72 14.79 -6.67
C LEU A 75 -0.94 13.40 -6.06
N LYS A 76 -2.09 13.18 -5.40
CA LYS A 76 -2.44 11.86 -4.84
C LYS A 76 -2.54 10.80 -5.92
N ARG A 77 -3.13 11.12 -7.08
CA ARG A 77 -3.24 10.19 -8.22
C ARG A 77 -1.89 9.88 -8.89
N SER A 78 -0.94 10.81 -8.81
CA SER A 78 0.41 10.59 -9.35
C SER A 78 1.32 9.74 -8.44
N PHE A 79 0.93 9.55 -7.17
CA PHE A 79 1.76 8.83 -6.22
C PHE A 79 1.86 7.36 -6.60
N ARG A 80 3.10 6.87 -6.67
CA ARG A 80 3.44 5.46 -6.85
C ARG A 80 4.65 5.12 -6.00
N MET A 81 4.66 3.92 -5.44
CA MET A 81 5.81 3.42 -4.67
C MET A 81 6.74 2.66 -5.60
N THR A 82 7.95 3.18 -5.80
CA THR A 82 8.98 2.52 -6.61
C THR A 82 9.48 1.26 -5.91
N ASN A 83 9.98 0.29 -6.67
CA ASN A 83 10.55 -0.95 -6.10
C ASN A 83 11.61 -0.63 -5.02
N GLY A 84 12.53 0.31 -5.29
CA GLY A 84 13.52 0.75 -4.30
C GLY A 84 12.93 1.29 -3.00
N GLN A 85 11.78 2.00 -3.06
CA GLN A 85 11.08 2.44 -1.85
C GLN A 85 10.45 1.27 -1.09
N ARG A 86 9.95 0.24 -1.78
CA ARG A 86 9.42 -0.99 -1.14
C ARG A 86 10.54 -1.74 -0.41
N VAL A 87 11.69 -1.89 -1.06
CA VAL A 87 12.89 -2.52 -0.47
C VAL A 87 13.33 -1.77 0.80
N GLN A 88 13.43 -0.44 0.73
CA GLN A 88 13.80 0.39 1.89
C GLN A 88 12.77 0.25 3.02
N LEU A 89 11.48 0.21 2.70
CA LEU A 89 10.42 -0.01 3.70
C LEU A 89 10.56 -1.39 4.36
N ALA A 90 10.80 -2.45 3.57
CA ALA A 90 10.99 -3.79 4.10
C ALA A 90 12.21 -3.87 5.04
N GLN A 91 13.34 -3.28 4.63
CA GLN A 91 14.55 -3.21 5.44
C GLN A 91 14.30 -2.45 6.74
N PHE A 92 13.61 -1.32 6.68
CA PHE A 92 13.25 -0.54 7.85
C PHE A 92 12.39 -1.35 8.82
N LEU A 93 11.30 -1.97 8.35
CA LEU A 93 10.38 -2.74 9.20
C LEU A 93 11.05 -3.95 9.84
N ASN A 94 11.86 -4.68 9.07
CA ASN A 94 12.61 -5.84 9.57
C ASN A 94 13.73 -5.45 10.57
N GLY A 95 14.16 -4.18 10.58
CA GLY A 95 15.13 -3.66 11.53
C GLY A 95 14.51 -3.14 12.83
N LEU A 96 13.18 -3.08 12.93
CA LEU A 96 12.51 -2.66 14.15
C LEU A 96 12.48 -3.84 15.15
N ASP A 97 12.70 -3.55 16.43
CA ASP A 97 12.60 -4.54 17.52
C ASP A 97 11.13 -4.77 17.95
N VAL A 98 10.25 -4.90 16.96
CA VAL A 98 8.81 -5.16 17.14
C VAL A 98 8.40 -6.35 16.28
N SER A 99 7.21 -6.90 16.53
CA SER A 99 6.70 -8.09 15.86
C SER A 99 6.30 -7.91 14.38
N TRP A 100 6.92 -6.98 13.66
CA TRP A 100 6.71 -6.78 12.22
C TRP A 100 7.72 -7.59 11.42
N VAL A 101 7.25 -8.26 10.38
CA VAL A 101 8.12 -8.88 9.38
C VAL A 101 7.62 -8.49 8.00
N ALA A 102 8.51 -7.91 7.21
CA ALA A 102 8.26 -7.55 5.82
C ALA A 102 8.89 -8.56 4.88
N PHE A 103 8.10 -9.07 3.93
CA PHE A 103 8.53 -9.92 2.84
C PHE A 103 8.30 -9.23 1.50
N GLN A 104 9.28 -9.33 0.61
CA GLN A 104 9.10 -8.96 -0.78
C GLN A 104 8.71 -10.21 -1.56
N ALA A 105 7.52 -10.18 -2.18
CA ALA A 105 7.05 -11.25 -3.04
C ALA A 105 7.90 -11.32 -4.32
N PRO A 106 7.98 -12.46 -5.02
CA PRO A 106 8.70 -12.52 -6.30
C PRO A 106 8.07 -11.68 -7.42
N TYR A 107 6.75 -11.51 -7.38
CA TYR A 107 5.99 -10.71 -8.33
C TYR A 107 4.83 -9.99 -7.62
N GLU A 108 3.74 -10.70 -7.35
CA GLU A 108 2.52 -10.14 -6.75
C GLU A 108 2.35 -10.66 -5.32
N ALA A 109 2.03 -9.75 -4.40
CA ALA A 109 1.84 -10.03 -2.98
C ALA A 109 0.62 -10.90 -2.73
N ASP A 110 -0.43 -10.80 -3.55
CA ASP A 110 -1.65 -11.61 -3.44
C ASP A 110 -1.35 -13.12 -3.40
N THR A 111 -0.45 -13.56 -4.28
CA THR A 111 -0.07 -14.95 -4.49
C THR A 111 0.81 -15.44 -3.35
N GLU A 112 1.76 -14.60 -2.90
CA GLU A 112 2.63 -14.92 -1.77
C GLU A 112 1.83 -14.96 -0.45
N ILE A 113 0.86 -14.05 -0.27
CA ILE A 113 -0.09 -14.07 0.85
C ILE A 113 -0.86 -15.39 0.82
N ALA A 114 -1.47 -15.75 -0.31
CA ALA A 114 -2.25 -16.99 -0.42
C ALA A 114 -1.41 -18.26 -0.18
N GLN A 115 -0.12 -18.25 -0.51
CA GLN A 115 0.80 -19.36 -0.27
C GLN A 115 1.20 -19.48 1.20
N ARG A 116 1.37 -18.36 1.90
CA ARG A 116 1.78 -18.32 3.32
C ARG A 116 0.63 -18.36 4.31
N CYS A 117 -0.58 -18.02 3.87
CA CYS A 117 -1.75 -17.95 4.72
C CYS A 117 -2.05 -19.31 5.33
N GLU A 118 -2.06 -19.38 6.65
CA GLU A 118 -2.45 -20.54 7.43
C GLU A 118 -3.91 -20.42 7.90
N ASN A 119 -4.47 -21.55 8.35
CA ASN A 119 -5.79 -21.56 8.96
C ASN A 119 -5.76 -20.72 10.25
N ALA A 120 -6.61 -19.70 10.32
CA ALA A 120 -6.73 -18.65 11.36
C ALA A 120 -5.95 -17.34 11.09
N ASP A 121 -5.18 -17.25 10.02
CA ASP A 121 -4.62 -15.95 9.60
C ASP A 121 -5.73 -15.00 9.14
N VAL A 122 -5.56 -13.71 9.43
CA VAL A 122 -6.42 -12.63 8.96
C VAL A 122 -5.68 -11.84 7.90
N VAL A 123 -6.14 -11.91 6.65
CA VAL A 123 -5.57 -11.11 5.56
C VAL A 123 -6.21 -9.73 5.57
N VAL A 124 -5.40 -8.67 5.56
CA VAL A 124 -5.88 -7.29 5.43
C VAL A 124 -5.48 -6.76 4.06
N SER A 125 -6.46 -6.59 3.18
CA SER A 125 -6.23 -6.04 1.83
C SER A 125 -7.52 -5.42 1.28
N THR A 126 -7.38 -4.41 0.43
CA THR A 126 -8.50 -3.88 -0.34
C THR A 126 -8.76 -4.68 -1.61
N ASP A 127 -7.79 -5.48 -2.05
CA ASP A 127 -7.86 -6.30 -3.25
C ASP A 127 -8.82 -7.48 -3.05
N SER A 128 -9.80 -7.58 -3.94
CA SER A 128 -10.79 -8.67 -3.90
C SER A 128 -10.30 -9.95 -4.55
N ASP A 129 -9.21 -9.90 -5.33
CA ASP A 129 -8.68 -11.08 -6.02
C ASP A 129 -8.24 -12.16 -5.02
N LEU A 130 -7.89 -11.75 -3.79
CA LEU A 130 -7.59 -12.62 -2.65
C LEU A 130 -8.74 -13.57 -2.28
N LEU A 131 -10.00 -13.23 -2.56
CA LEU A 131 -11.15 -14.12 -2.34
C LEU A 131 -11.16 -15.33 -3.27
N GLY A 132 -10.39 -15.30 -4.37
CA GLY A 132 -10.27 -16.41 -5.30
C GLY A 132 -9.35 -17.53 -4.80
N TYR A 133 -8.54 -17.29 -3.77
CA TYR A 133 -7.59 -18.27 -3.26
C TYR A 133 -8.19 -19.09 -2.11
N ALA A 134 -8.23 -20.42 -2.27
CA ALA A 134 -8.83 -21.32 -1.28
C ALA A 134 -8.22 -21.25 0.13
N ASN A 135 -6.95 -20.85 0.23
CA ASN A 135 -6.24 -20.74 1.50
C ASN A 135 -6.58 -19.45 2.28
N VAL A 136 -7.11 -18.43 1.60
CA VAL A 136 -7.49 -17.17 2.24
C VAL A 136 -8.91 -17.32 2.78
N THR A 137 -9.01 -17.71 4.05
CA THR A 137 -10.30 -17.99 4.71
C THR A 137 -10.91 -16.76 5.39
N GLN A 138 -10.09 -15.75 5.72
CA GLN A 138 -10.54 -14.50 6.35
C GLN A 138 -9.87 -13.32 5.66
N LEU A 139 -10.68 -12.41 5.10
CA LEU A 139 -10.22 -11.18 4.44
C LEU A 139 -10.93 -9.96 5.04
N VAL A 140 -10.16 -9.08 5.67
CA VAL A 140 -10.62 -7.79 6.16
C VAL A 140 -10.34 -6.72 5.11
N ARG A 141 -11.41 -6.13 4.57
CA ARG A 141 -11.32 -5.04 3.58
C ARG A 141 -11.59 -3.70 4.25
N VAL A 142 -10.65 -2.77 4.12
CA VAL A 142 -10.83 -1.40 4.61
C VAL A 142 -11.43 -0.54 3.49
N ILE A 143 -12.74 -0.30 3.54
CA ILE A 143 -13.45 0.52 2.54
C ILE A 143 -13.66 1.91 3.13
N ARG A 144 -12.81 2.86 2.74
CA ARG A 144 -12.94 4.31 3.05
C ARG A 144 -13.45 4.62 4.46
N GLY A 145 -12.70 4.21 5.48
CA GLY A 145 -12.94 4.61 6.88
C GLY A 145 -13.91 3.70 7.65
N GLU A 146 -14.50 2.70 7.01
CA GLU A 146 -15.34 1.69 7.67
C GLU A 146 -14.75 0.30 7.40
N THR A 147 -14.51 -0.46 8.47
CA THR A 147 -13.97 -1.82 8.40
C THR A 147 -15.14 -2.79 8.33
N TYR A 148 -15.22 -3.57 7.25
CA TYR A 148 -16.20 -4.63 7.08
C TYR A 148 -15.48 -5.97 7.11
N GLY A 149 -15.81 -6.82 8.09
CA GLY A 149 -15.39 -8.22 8.13
C GLY A 149 -16.44 -9.09 7.45
N ILE A 150 -15.99 -10.08 6.67
CA ILE A 150 -16.81 -11.19 6.17
C ILE A 150 -16.34 -12.45 6.89
#